data_AF-A0A847HMD0-F1
#
_entry.id   AF-A0A847HMD0-F1
#
_cell.length_a   1.000
_cell.length_b   1.000
_cell.length_c   1.000
_cell.angle_alpha   90.00
_cell.angle_beta   90.00
_cell.angle_gamma   90.00
#
_symmetry.space_group_name_H-M   'P 1'
#
loop_
_entity.id
_entity.type
_entity.pdbx_description
1 polymer ?
#
loop_
_entity_poly.entity_id
_entity_poly.type
_entity_poly.pdbx_seq_one_letter_code
_entity_poly.pdbx_strand_id
1 'polypeptide(L)'
;MKIICRCQDVTEDEIIAAIRQGATTIDEIRRLVRAGMGQCQGRTCRRLVAQIISRELKTPPAEIYPPTFRPPNRPVSFELIMAELERQEAENGEKK
;
A
#
# COMPACT_ATOMS: atom_id res chain seq x y z
N MET A 1 2.00 -22.55 7.31
CA MET A 1 1.26 -21.31 6.96
C MET A 1 2.18 -20.12 7.17
N LYS A 2 2.44 -19.33 6.11
CA LYS A 2 3.32 -18.15 6.20
C LYS A 2 2.49 -16.88 6.10
N ILE A 3 2.52 -16.05 7.14
CA ILE A 3 1.80 -14.78 7.18
C ILE A 3 2.62 -13.71 6.45
N ILE A 4 1.99 -13.07 5.47
CA ILE A 4 2.60 -11.97 4.70
C ILE A 4 2.16 -10.61 5.24
N CYS A 5 0.86 -10.44 5.57
CA CYS A 5 0.35 -9.21 6.16
C CYS A 5 -0.12 -9.44 7.60
N ARG A 6 0.73 -9.08 8.57
CA ARG A 6 0.39 -9.17 10.02
C ARG A 6 -0.75 -8.25 10.47
N CYS A 7 -1.05 -7.20 9.72
CA CYS A 7 -2.11 -6.26 10.12
C CYS A 7 -3.51 -6.68 9.66
N GLN A 8 -3.59 -7.65 8.74
CA GLN A 8 -4.83 -8.12 8.12
C GLN A 8 -4.91 -9.65 8.13
N ASP A 9 -3.97 -10.30 8.82
CA ASP A 9 -3.80 -11.75 8.92
C ASP A 9 -3.77 -12.50 7.58
N VAL A 10 -3.26 -11.84 6.53
CA VAL A 10 -3.18 -12.41 5.17
C VAL A 10 -1.98 -13.33 5.03
N THR A 11 -2.24 -14.53 4.55
CA THR A 11 -1.26 -15.58 4.27
C THR A 11 -0.71 -15.53 2.84
N GLU A 12 0.40 -16.22 2.59
CA GLU A 12 0.95 -16.37 1.24
C GLU A 12 -0.03 -17.09 0.30
N ASP A 13 -0.77 -18.08 0.82
CA ASP A 13 -1.71 -18.88 0.02
C ASP A 13 -2.89 -18.06 -0.50
N GLU A 14 -3.40 -17.11 0.29
CA GLU A 14 -4.45 -16.17 -0.14
C GLU A 14 -3.98 -15.24 -1.26
N ILE A 15 -2.72 -14.79 -1.20
CA ILE A 15 -2.14 -13.95 -2.25
C ILE A 15 -1.99 -14.77 -3.54
N ILE A 16 -1.52 -16.02 -3.44
CA ILE A 16 -1.40 -16.93 -4.59
C ILE A 16 -2.78 -17.21 -5.18
N ALA A 17 -3.81 -17.43 -4.35
CA ALA A 17 -5.17 -17.62 -4.81
C ALA A 17 -5.69 -16.39 -5.58
N ALA A 18 -5.40 -15.18 -5.10
CA ALA A 18 -5.75 -13.94 -5.80
C ALA A 18 -5.01 -13.78 -7.14
N ILE A 19 -3.73 -14.17 -7.21
CA ILE A 19 -2.97 -14.18 -8.48
C ILE A 19 -3.59 -15.16 -9.47
N ARG A 20 -4.00 -16.35 -9.01
CA ARG A 20 -4.70 -17.35 -9.86
C ARG A 20 -6.07 -16.87 -10.36
N GLN A 21 -6.71 -15.96 -9.64
CA GLN A 21 -7.94 -15.29 -10.08
C GLN A 21 -7.70 -14.18 -11.12
N GLY A 22 -6.43 -13.86 -11.42
CA GLY A 22 -6.05 -12.88 -12.44
C GLY A 22 -5.44 -11.59 -11.90
N ALA A 23 -5.16 -11.49 -10.60
CA ALA A 23 -4.49 -10.31 -10.06
C ALA A 23 -3.01 -10.26 -10.48
N THR A 24 -2.61 -9.15 -11.10
CA THR A 24 -1.25 -8.94 -11.62
C THR A 24 -0.52 -7.79 -10.94
N THR A 25 -1.26 -6.89 -10.28
CA THR A 25 -0.72 -5.69 -9.64
C THR A 25 -0.85 -5.72 -8.12
N ILE A 26 0.00 -4.95 -7.43
CA ILE A 26 -0.10 -4.78 -5.97
C ILE A 26 -1.46 -4.18 -5.58
N ASP A 27 -2.01 -3.27 -6.38
CA ASP A 27 -3.30 -2.64 -6.09
C ASP A 27 -4.49 -3.61 -6.25
N GLU A 28 -4.42 -4.55 -7.20
CA GLU A 28 -5.42 -5.62 -7.32
C GLU A 28 -5.36 -6.57 -6.13
N ILE A 29 -4.16 -7.02 -5.73
CA ILE A 29 -3.99 -7.84 -4.52
C ILE A 29 -4.50 -7.08 -3.28
N ARG A 30 -4.17 -5.79 -3.17
CA ARG A 30 -4.67 -4.93 -2.09
C ARG A 30 -6.20 -4.87 -2.08
N ARG A 31 -6.88 -4.82 -3.24
CA ARG A 31 -8.34 -4.81 -3.32
C ARG A 31 -8.98 -6.15 -2.97
N LEU A 32 -8.38 -7.25 -3.41
CA LEU A 32 -8.92 -8.60 -3.22
C LEU A 32 -8.70 -9.15 -1.81
N VAL A 33 -7.47 -9.09 -1.30
CA VAL A 33 -7.10 -9.71 -0.02
C VAL A 33 -6.76 -8.70 1.08
N ARG A 34 -6.88 -7.39 0.79
CA ARG A 34 -6.62 -6.29 1.75
C ARG A 34 -5.17 -6.21 2.26
N ALA A 35 -4.25 -6.98 1.68
CA ALA A 35 -2.83 -6.93 2.01
C ALA A 35 -2.28 -5.51 1.81
N GLY A 36 -1.80 -4.89 2.89
CA GLY A 36 -1.29 -3.52 2.88
C GLY A 36 -2.31 -2.42 3.18
N MET A 37 -3.57 -2.76 3.51
CA MET A 37 -4.57 -1.80 3.99
C MET A 37 -4.61 -1.64 5.53
N GLY A 38 -3.77 -2.37 6.27
CA GLY A 38 -3.70 -2.25 7.73
C GLY A 38 -3.01 -0.96 8.20
N GLN A 39 -2.89 -0.78 9.52
CA GLN A 39 -2.28 0.41 10.15
C GLN A 39 -0.85 0.73 9.64
N CYS A 40 -0.12 -0.29 9.20
CA CYS A 40 1.22 -0.12 8.63
C CYS A 40 1.22 0.44 7.19
N GLN A 41 0.06 0.53 6.52
CA GLN A 41 -0.09 0.98 5.12
C GLN A 41 0.86 0.26 4.15
N GLY A 42 1.04 -1.04 4.36
CA GLY A 42 1.89 -1.88 3.51
C GLY A 42 3.39 -1.73 3.72
N ARG A 43 3.86 -0.97 4.73
CA ARG A 43 5.30 -0.77 5.00
C ARG A 43 6.09 -2.09 5.12
N THR A 44 5.48 -3.11 5.70
CA THR A 44 6.13 -4.42 5.91
C THR A 44 5.84 -5.40 4.77
N CYS A 45 4.60 -5.48 4.29
CA CYS A 45 4.17 -6.54 3.39
C CYS A 45 4.28 -6.19 1.90
N ARG A 46 4.31 -4.91 1.49
CA ARG A 46 4.25 -4.54 0.06
C ARG A 46 5.37 -5.12 -0.79
N ARG A 47 6.59 -5.19 -0.25
CA ARG A 47 7.75 -5.78 -0.95
C ARG A 47 7.64 -7.30 -1.04
N LEU A 48 7.11 -7.93 0.01
CA LEU A 48 6.87 -9.38 0.03
C LEU A 48 5.79 -9.76 -1.00
N VAL A 49 4.70 -8.99 -1.07
CA VAL A 49 3.64 -9.15 -2.07
C VAL A 49 4.22 -9.01 -3.49
N ALA A 50 5.02 -7.97 -3.74
CA ALA A 50 5.67 -7.78 -5.05
C ALA A 50 6.58 -8.96 -5.43
N GLN A 51 7.32 -9.52 -4.47
CA GLN A 51 8.15 -10.72 -4.69
C GLN A 51 7.31 -11.96 -5.02
N ILE A 52 6.16 -12.14 -4.36
CA ILE A 52 5.24 -13.26 -4.65
C ILE A 52 4.68 -13.09 -6.07
N ILE A 53 4.18 -11.90 -6.42
CA ILE A 53 3.66 -11.63 -7.77
C ILE A 53 4.75 -11.89 -8.83
N SER A 54 5.96 -11.37 -8.62
CA SER A 54 7.09 -11.56 -9.55
C SER A 54 7.44 -13.04 -9.73
N ARG A 55 7.41 -13.82 -8.65
CA ARG A 55 7.68 -15.27 -8.68
C ARG A 55 6.60 -16.03 -9.45
N GLU A 56 5.32 -15.72 -9.22
CA GLU A 56 4.20 -16.43 -9.87
C GLU A 56 4.02 -16.03 -11.34
N LEU A 57 4.20 -14.75 -11.68
CA LEU A 57 4.00 -14.21 -13.03
C LEU A 57 5.28 -14.13 -13.88
N LYS A 58 6.44 -14.43 -13.29
CA LYS A 58 7.77 -14.34 -13.93
C LYS A 58 8.08 -12.95 -14.51
N THR A 59 7.47 -11.91 -13.95
CA THR A 59 7.71 -10.52 -14.33
C THR A 59 8.79 -9.89 -13.45
N PRO A 60 9.58 -8.92 -13.96
CA PRO A 60 10.58 -8.23 -13.15
C PRO A 60 9.91 -7.48 -12.00
N PRO A 61 10.46 -7.50 -10.77
CA PRO A 61 9.91 -6.75 -9.64
C PRO A 61 9.77 -5.24 -9.88
N ALA A 62 10.58 -4.68 -10.79
CA ALA A 62 10.57 -3.27 -11.16
C ALA A 62 9.30 -2.83 -11.90
N GLU A 63 8.60 -3.75 -12.57
CA GLU A 63 7.33 -3.46 -13.24
C GLU A 63 6.14 -3.49 -12.26
N ILE A 64 6.29 -4.21 -11.15
CA ILE A 64 5.26 -4.39 -10.12
C ILE A 64 5.35 -3.31 -9.03
N TYR A 65 6.54 -2.77 -8.77
CA TYR A 65 6.85 -1.88 -7.65
C TYR A 65 7.59 -0.62 -8.15
N PRO A 66 7.30 0.60 -7.62
CA PRO A 66 6.52 0.90 -6.42
C PRO A 66 5.01 1.06 -6.64
N PRO A 67 4.19 0.71 -5.63
CA PRO A 67 2.76 1.02 -5.65
C PRO A 67 2.54 2.53 -5.53
N THR A 68 1.33 2.99 -5.85
CA THR A 68 0.94 4.39 -5.68
C THR A 68 1.13 4.86 -4.24
N PHE A 69 1.86 5.96 -4.09
CA PHE A 69 2.03 6.65 -2.81
C PHE A 69 0.85 7.59 -2.57
N ARG A 70 0.33 7.58 -1.34
CA ARG A 70 -0.72 8.50 -0.88
C ARG A 70 -0.27 9.11 0.45
N PRO A 71 -0.20 10.45 0.57
CA PRO A 71 -0.04 11.08 1.87
C PRO A 71 -1.33 10.90 2.70
N PRO A 72 -1.25 10.89 4.04
CA PRO A 72 -0.04 10.93 4.87
C PRO A 72 0.62 9.55 5.04
N ASN A 73 1.95 9.51 5.20
CA ASN A 73 2.70 8.25 5.34
C ASN A 73 2.41 7.49 6.65
N ARG A 74 1.92 8.19 7.66
CA ARG A 74 1.45 7.72 8.96
C ARG A 74 0.08 8.32 9.22
N PRO A 75 -0.80 7.62 9.94
CA PRO A 75 -1.99 8.26 10.47
C PRO A 75 -1.55 9.42 11.37
N VAL A 76 -2.05 10.61 11.06
CA VAL A 76 -1.87 11.83 11.85
C VAL A 76 -3.25 12.27 12.33
N SER A 77 -3.31 13.02 13.43
CA SER A 77 -4.58 13.56 13.90
C SER A 77 -5.15 14.55 12.88
N PHE A 78 -6.49 14.62 12.84
CA PHE A 78 -7.16 15.55 11.94
C PHE A 78 -6.79 17.01 12.26
N GLU A 79 -6.60 17.32 13.54
CA GLU A 79 -6.14 18.63 14.01
C GLU A 79 -4.82 19.07 13.37
N LEU A 80 -3.83 18.16 13.28
CA LEU A 80 -2.55 18.47 12.63
C LEU A 80 -2.73 18.73 11.12
N ILE A 81 -3.65 18.00 10.47
CA ILE A 81 -3.96 18.24 9.06
C ILE A 81 -4.59 19.62 8.89
N MET A 82 -5.54 19.99 9.76
CA MET A 82 -6.21 21.29 9.71
C MET A 82 -5.22 22.44 9.95
N ALA A 83 -4.37 22.33 10.97
CA ALA A 83 -3.35 23.33 11.26
C ALA A 83 -2.35 23.51 10.10
N GLU A 84 -2.04 22.43 9.38
CA GLU A 84 -1.18 22.49 8.19
C GLU A 84 -1.90 23.15 7.00
N LEU A 85 -3.20 22.88 6.81
CA LEU A 85 -4.00 23.53 5.77
C LEU A 85 -4.08 25.05 6.01
N GLU A 86 -4.34 25.47 7.25
CA GLU A 86 -4.37 26.89 7.64
C GLU A 86 -3.01 27.59 7.40
N ARG A 87 -1.89 26.91 7.71
CA ARG A 87 -0.54 27.38 7.40
C ARG A 87 -0.33 27.56 5.89
N GLN A 88 -0.72 26.58 5.09
CA GLN A 88 -0.57 26.63 3.64
C GLN A 88 -1.44 27.73 3.02
N GLU A 89 -2.63 27.98 3.54
CA GLU A 89 -3.49 29.08 3.10
C GLU A 89 -2.88 30.45 3.40
N ALA A 90 -2.29 30.64 4.60
CA ALA A 90 -1.57 31.88 4.94
C ALA A 90 -0.36 32.12 4.03
N GLU A 91 0.48 31.10 3.82
CA GLU A 91 1.67 31.18 2.94
C GLU A 91 1.32 31.42 1.46
N ASN A 92 0.18 30.88 1.00
CA ASN A 92 -0.30 31.07 -0.38
C ASN A 92 -1.01 32.43 -0.55
N GLY A 93 -1.61 32.97 0.51
CA GLY A 93 -2.21 34.30 0.54
C GLY A 93 -1.17 35.44 0.51
N GLU A 94 -0.01 35.23 1.13
CA GLU A 94 1.12 36.19 1.09
C GLU A 94 1.82 36.27 -0.28
N LYS A 95 1.56 35.32 -1.18
CA LYS A 95 2.11 35.29 -2.55
C LYS A 95 1.20 35.93 -3.60
N LYS A 96 0.11 36.58 -3.21
CA LYS A 96 -0.83 37.26 -4.12
C LYS A 96 -0.65 38.77 -4.11
#